data_AF-A0A2S6AH79-F1
#
_entry.id   AF-A0A2S6AH79-F1
#
_cell.length_a   1.000
_cell.length_b   1.000
_cell.length_c   1.000
_cell.angle_alpha   90.00
_cell.angle_beta   90.00
_cell.angle_gamma   90.00
#
_symmetry.space_group_name_H-M   'P 1'
#
loop_
_entity.id
_entity.type
_entity.pdbx_description
1 polymer ?
#
loop_
_entity_poly.entity_id
_entity_poly.type
_entity_poly.pdbx_seq_one_letter_code
_entity_poly.pdbx_strand_id
1 'polypeptide(L)'
;MTGLHDPLPLPCGQVLPNRIMKSALSEGLGTAAHAPDDRLVQLYRRWGAGGYGLIVTGNVMIDRTQLGEPGNVVVDDDRDLAALTRWAKAAKDGGTPIWMQLNHPGRQANPLATRQRPVAPSAIASGVPGLPTPRALTEADIHDLIRRFADAARIAESTGFDGVQIHGAHGYLVSQFLSPLANQRTDDWGGDAQRRARFLFEVVGAIRAAVQPGFAVAVKLNSADFQRGGFTEEESREVVRQLTRQPLDLIEISGGSYESPAMMGRSRSAAASTRAREAYFLEYAETVRQVGAAVPLAVTGGFRSRTAMAGAVDSGACDAVGLGRPTTVYPAAAADLLTGGTEVLRPPSISLGLRGRIARSGTLRAVDGALDLQWHTDQLHRLGTGLDPDPARSPWSTAITMLRRNGLDAFRSKRATAGTDRKSTKFRIERAIGRYLVNPGFAALDRLGVRSTFATELETIGRKSGQPRRVPVSVLFDHDGAWIICQHGMRSGWGNNVRANPSVRLRHNGTWRAATAELRPDDDVVARARAFAPHPALAPLTAAGFAALQTDPISVRVTFTDLAEPDL
;
A
#
# COMPACT_ATOMS: atom_id res chain seq x y z
N MET A 1 -18.87 34.39 13.84
CA MET A 1 -17.73 33.81 13.11
C MET A 1 -17.19 32.70 13.95
N THR A 2 -17.04 31.51 13.38
CA THR A 2 -16.62 30.30 14.10
C THR A 2 -15.20 29.99 13.68
N GLY A 3 -14.27 29.97 14.63
CA GLY A 3 -12.85 29.76 14.41
C GLY A 3 -12.39 28.33 14.68
N LEU A 4 -11.18 28.00 14.19
CA LEU A 4 -10.57 26.68 14.43
C LEU A 4 -10.38 26.33 15.92
N HIS A 5 -10.21 27.35 16.77
CA HIS A 5 -10.00 27.20 18.21
C HIS A 5 -11.31 27.01 18.99
N ASP A 6 -12.46 27.27 18.35
CA ASP A 6 -13.74 27.16 19.03
C ASP A 6 -14.07 25.70 19.30
N PRO A 7 -14.66 25.38 20.48
CA PRO A 7 -15.13 24.04 20.75
C PRO A 7 -16.25 23.63 19.78
N LEU A 8 -16.37 22.32 19.56
CA LEU A 8 -17.44 21.73 18.76
C LEU A 8 -18.28 20.80 19.64
N PRO A 9 -19.49 21.22 20.06
CA PRO A 9 -20.42 20.34 20.75
C PRO A 9 -20.96 19.28 19.78
N LEU A 10 -21.08 18.05 20.28
CA LEU A 10 -21.62 16.90 19.54
C LEU A 10 -22.98 16.47 20.12
N PRO A 11 -23.86 15.86 19.31
CA PRO A 11 -25.18 15.38 19.75
C PRO A 11 -25.19 14.48 20.99
N CYS A 12 -24.17 13.61 21.17
CA CYS A 12 -24.01 12.76 22.37
C CYS A 12 -23.64 13.52 23.65
N GLY A 13 -23.45 14.84 23.59
CA GLY A 13 -23.06 15.67 24.73
C GLY A 13 -21.55 15.86 24.92
N GLN A 14 -20.72 15.19 24.10
CA GLN A 14 -19.29 15.46 24.07
C GLN A 14 -19.00 16.84 23.48
N VAL A 15 -17.89 17.45 23.91
CA VAL A 15 -17.40 18.71 23.35
C VAL A 15 -15.96 18.51 22.91
N LEU A 16 -15.71 18.58 21.60
CA LEU A 16 -14.35 18.59 21.08
C LEU A 16 -13.71 19.94 21.40
N PRO A 17 -12.47 19.99 21.93
CA PRO A 17 -11.86 21.23 22.40
C PRO A 17 -11.51 22.20 21.28
N ASN A 18 -11.41 21.73 20.04
CA ASN A 18 -11.20 22.55 18.85
C ASN A 18 -11.66 21.80 17.59
N ARG A 19 -11.56 22.45 16.42
CA ARG A 19 -12.10 21.94 15.15
C ARG A 19 -11.07 21.26 14.25
N ILE A 20 -9.90 20.90 14.78
CA ILE A 20 -8.85 20.19 14.03
C ILE A 20 -8.79 18.73 14.48
N MET A 21 -9.11 17.82 13.56
CA MET A 21 -9.09 16.37 13.80
C MET A 21 -7.85 15.72 13.17
N LYS A 22 -7.18 14.80 13.87
CA LYS A 22 -6.30 13.82 13.23
C LYS A 22 -7.17 12.71 12.66
N SER A 23 -7.29 12.69 11.32
CA SER A 23 -8.08 11.67 10.62
C SER A 23 -7.35 10.32 10.62
N ALA A 24 -8.09 9.25 10.38
CA ALA A 24 -7.56 7.90 10.32
C ALA A 24 -6.44 7.75 9.29
N LEU A 25 -5.40 7.01 9.66
CA LEU A 25 -4.26 6.63 8.83
C LEU A 25 -4.00 5.14 9.02
N SER A 26 -3.55 4.41 8.00
CA SER A 26 -3.12 3.03 8.22
C SER A 26 -1.72 3.02 8.85
N GLU A 27 -1.62 2.72 10.15
CA GLU A 27 -0.33 2.65 10.83
C GLU A 27 0.38 1.32 10.59
N GLY A 28 -0.38 0.23 10.52
CA GLY A 28 0.18 -1.12 10.36
C GLY A 28 1.15 -1.50 11.48
N LEU A 29 0.82 -1.13 12.73
CA LEU A 29 1.64 -1.33 13.94
C LEU A 29 1.11 -2.42 14.88
N GLY A 30 0.02 -3.12 14.53
CA GLY A 30 -0.45 -4.28 15.27
C GLY A 30 0.63 -5.37 15.37
N THR A 31 0.59 -6.13 16.47
CA THR A 31 1.45 -7.30 16.67
C THR A 31 1.10 -8.43 15.69
N ALA A 32 1.88 -9.51 15.69
CA ALA A 32 1.54 -10.73 14.95
C ALA A 32 0.23 -11.39 15.41
N ALA A 33 -0.23 -11.10 16.63
CA ALA A 33 -1.52 -11.51 17.16
C ALA A 33 -2.64 -10.50 16.86
N HIS A 34 -2.33 -9.42 16.14
CA HIS A 34 -3.21 -8.28 15.85
C HIS A 34 -3.64 -7.47 17.08
N ALA A 35 -2.92 -7.59 18.19
CA ALA A 35 -3.09 -6.77 19.39
C ALA A 35 -2.33 -5.44 19.26
N PRO A 36 -2.79 -4.36 19.92
CA PRO A 36 -1.98 -3.15 20.07
C PRO A 36 -0.81 -3.38 21.04
N ASP A 37 0.32 -2.71 20.80
CA ASP A 37 1.48 -2.73 21.68
C ASP A 37 2.00 -1.33 21.98
N ASP A 38 3.15 -1.25 22.66
CA ASP A 38 3.75 0.01 23.08
C ASP A 38 4.03 0.97 21.93
N ARG A 39 4.19 0.49 20.69
CA ARG A 39 4.42 1.37 19.54
C ARG A 39 3.19 2.19 19.21
N LEU A 40 2.00 1.60 19.30
CA LEU A 40 0.76 2.37 19.17
C LEU A 40 0.56 3.32 20.34
N VAL A 41 0.86 2.88 21.57
CA VAL A 41 0.80 3.74 22.76
C VAL A 41 1.70 4.98 22.59
N GLN A 42 2.94 4.82 22.13
CA GLN A 42 3.86 5.94 21.91
C GLN A 42 3.38 6.88 20.80
N LEU A 43 2.95 6.32 19.67
CA LEU A 43 2.45 7.12 18.54
C LEU A 43 1.24 7.97 18.96
N TYR A 44 0.29 7.39 19.70
CA TYR A 44 -0.92 8.10 20.11
C TYR A 44 -0.69 9.04 21.28
N ARG A 45 0.33 8.80 22.12
CA ARG A 45 0.80 9.80 23.09
C ARG A 45 1.30 11.07 22.41
N ARG A 46 2.08 10.92 21.32
CA ARG A 46 2.59 12.07 20.55
C ARG A 46 1.45 12.88 19.92
N TRP A 47 0.47 12.20 19.32
CA TRP A 47 -0.70 12.90 18.78
C TRP A 47 -1.62 13.46 19.86
N GLY A 48 -1.78 12.76 20.99
CA GLY A 48 -2.58 13.24 22.14
C GLY A 48 -2.06 14.57 22.67
N ALA A 49 -0.74 14.73 22.75
CA ALA A 49 -0.10 16.00 23.11
C ALA A 49 -0.06 17.05 21.98
N GLY A 50 -0.57 16.72 20.79
CA GLY A 50 -0.45 17.53 19.59
C GLY A 50 -1.49 18.64 19.43
N GLY A 51 -2.38 18.81 20.41
CA GLY A 51 -3.40 19.86 20.44
C GLY A 51 -4.61 19.61 19.54
N TYR A 52 -4.85 18.38 19.10
CA TYR A 52 -6.01 18.06 18.27
C TYR A 52 -7.32 18.10 19.06
N GLY A 53 -8.40 18.49 18.38
CA GLY A 53 -9.77 18.40 18.88
C GLY A 53 -10.28 16.96 18.94
N LEU A 54 -9.78 16.10 18.05
CA LEU A 54 -10.15 14.69 18.00
C LEU A 54 -9.03 13.88 17.34
N ILE A 55 -8.76 12.69 17.86
CA ILE A 55 -7.91 11.69 17.22
C ILE A 55 -8.76 10.50 16.80
N VAL A 56 -8.76 10.16 15.52
CA VAL A 56 -9.34 8.92 15.02
C VAL A 56 -8.25 7.90 14.76
N THR A 57 -8.44 6.67 15.23
CA THR A 57 -7.45 5.62 15.02
C THR A 57 -7.33 5.24 13.53
N GLY A 58 -6.27 4.52 13.16
CA GLY A 58 -6.32 3.74 11.93
C GLY A 58 -7.33 2.60 12.00
N ASN A 59 -7.38 1.83 10.90
CA ASN A 59 -8.32 0.74 10.73
C ASN A 59 -8.17 -0.33 11.82
N VAL A 60 -9.21 -0.48 12.64
CA VAL A 60 -9.39 -1.63 13.53
C VAL A 60 -10.39 -2.58 12.88
N MET A 61 -9.94 -3.81 12.64
CA MET A 61 -10.76 -4.84 12.01
C MET A 61 -11.68 -5.50 13.03
N ILE A 62 -12.93 -5.74 12.64
CA ILE A 62 -13.93 -6.41 13.49
C ILE A 62 -13.95 -7.94 13.36
N ASP A 63 -13.05 -8.48 12.52
CA ASP A 63 -12.99 -9.91 12.21
C ASP A 63 -11.54 -10.32 11.93
N ARG A 64 -10.93 -11.14 12.79
CA ARG A 64 -9.56 -11.63 12.62
C ARG A 64 -9.35 -12.49 11.38
N THR A 65 -10.43 -12.99 10.78
CA THR A 65 -10.35 -13.79 9.55
C THR A 65 -10.26 -12.91 8.29
N GLN A 66 -10.50 -11.60 8.42
CA GLN A 66 -10.54 -10.64 7.32
C GLN A 66 -9.65 -9.43 7.65
N LEU A 67 -8.44 -9.40 7.08
CA LEU A 67 -7.47 -8.31 7.27
C LEU A 67 -7.27 -7.51 5.98
N GLY A 68 -7.15 -6.19 6.11
CA GLY A 68 -6.71 -5.33 5.01
C GLY A 68 -5.19 -5.37 4.85
N GLU A 69 -4.47 -5.31 5.98
CA GLU A 69 -3.02 -5.27 6.07
C GLU A 69 -2.54 -6.18 7.22
N PRO A 70 -1.36 -6.81 7.11
CA PRO A 70 -0.84 -7.70 8.15
C PRO A 70 -0.72 -7.05 9.54
N GLY A 71 -0.49 -5.73 9.59
CA GLY A 71 -0.33 -4.96 10.83
C GLY A 71 -1.61 -4.27 11.31
N ASN A 72 -2.80 -4.63 10.81
CA ASN A 72 -4.04 -4.12 11.40
C ASN A 72 -4.21 -4.65 12.83
N VAL A 73 -4.78 -3.81 13.69
CA VAL A 73 -5.31 -4.25 14.98
C VAL A 73 -6.69 -4.88 14.74
N VAL A 74 -7.01 -5.93 15.48
CA VAL A 74 -8.31 -6.59 15.43
C VAL A 74 -8.98 -6.50 16.80
N VAL A 75 -10.27 -6.18 16.81
CA VAL A 75 -11.13 -6.24 17.99
C VAL A 75 -12.37 -7.06 17.63
N ASP A 76 -12.36 -8.33 17.98
CA ASP A 76 -13.48 -9.26 17.78
C ASP A 76 -13.79 -10.11 19.04
N ASP A 77 -13.04 -9.90 20.13
CA ASP A 77 -13.30 -10.40 21.48
C ASP A 77 -12.52 -9.59 22.55
N ASP A 78 -12.67 -10.00 23.81
CA ASP A 78 -12.16 -9.29 25.00
C ASP A 78 -10.68 -9.63 25.35
N ARG A 79 -9.90 -10.28 24.47
CA ARG A 79 -8.55 -10.76 24.84
C ARG A 79 -7.53 -9.65 25.07
N ASP A 80 -7.71 -8.49 24.42
CA ASP A 80 -6.73 -7.40 24.38
C ASP A 80 -7.15 -6.17 25.21
N LEU A 81 -8.14 -6.31 26.11
CA LEU A 81 -8.72 -5.20 26.88
C LEU A 81 -7.65 -4.32 27.54
N ALA A 82 -6.67 -4.92 28.24
CA ALA A 82 -5.62 -4.16 28.91
C ALA A 82 -4.75 -3.35 27.93
N ALA A 83 -4.48 -3.87 26.73
CA ALA A 83 -3.69 -3.20 25.71
C ALA A 83 -4.48 -2.07 25.04
N LEU A 84 -5.77 -2.29 24.77
CA LEU A 84 -6.71 -1.29 24.27
C LEU A 84 -6.86 -0.13 25.27
N THR A 85 -6.98 -0.42 26.58
CA THR A 85 -7.04 0.61 27.62
C THR A 85 -5.78 1.48 27.66
N ARG A 86 -4.59 0.87 27.55
CA ARG A 86 -3.34 1.66 27.46
C ARG A 86 -3.31 2.54 26.22
N TRP A 87 -3.83 2.04 25.10
CA TRP A 87 -3.88 2.78 23.84
C TRP A 87 -4.81 4.00 23.92
N ALA A 88 -6.06 3.81 24.39
CA ALA A 88 -7.00 4.91 24.58
C ALA A 88 -6.46 5.95 25.56
N LYS A 89 -5.92 5.50 26.70
CA LYS A 89 -5.33 6.37 27.73
C LYS A 89 -4.20 7.24 27.18
N ALA A 90 -3.35 6.70 26.30
CA ALA A 90 -2.19 7.42 25.78
C ALA A 90 -2.54 8.74 25.08
N ALA A 91 -3.64 8.76 24.30
CA ALA A 91 -4.12 9.98 23.67
C ALA A 91 -4.80 10.92 24.68
N LYS A 92 -5.63 10.35 25.58
CA LYS A 92 -6.42 11.10 26.55
C LYS A 92 -5.57 11.81 27.60
N ASP A 93 -4.44 11.23 27.99
CA ASP A 93 -3.47 11.88 28.89
C ASP A 93 -2.90 13.18 28.31
N GLY A 94 -2.95 13.36 26.98
CA GLY A 94 -2.60 14.61 26.30
C GLY A 94 -3.75 15.62 26.20
N GLY A 95 -4.96 15.26 26.66
CA GLY A 95 -6.15 16.12 26.65
C GLY A 95 -7.02 16.03 25.39
N THR A 96 -6.77 15.07 24.51
CA THR A 96 -7.54 14.90 23.26
C THR A 96 -8.42 13.66 23.32
N PRO A 97 -9.74 13.76 22.98
CA PRO A 97 -10.59 12.58 22.85
C PRO A 97 -10.15 11.69 21.69
N ILE A 98 -10.36 10.38 21.85
CA ILE A 98 -9.93 9.37 20.87
C ILE A 98 -11.09 8.47 20.46
N TRP A 99 -11.30 8.34 19.15
CA TRP A 99 -12.29 7.44 18.57
C TRP A 99 -11.64 6.30 17.79
N MET A 100 -12.16 5.09 17.94
CA MET A 100 -11.69 3.91 17.21
C MET A 100 -12.38 3.81 15.84
N GLN A 101 -11.61 3.75 14.75
CA GLN A 101 -12.18 3.51 13.43
C GLN A 101 -12.41 2.02 13.19
N LEU A 102 -13.69 1.61 13.20
CA LEU A 102 -14.12 0.24 12.94
C LEU A 102 -14.21 -0.01 11.44
N ASN A 103 -13.63 -1.12 10.99
CA ASN A 103 -13.58 -1.47 9.58
C ASN A 103 -13.72 -2.98 9.34
N HIS A 104 -14.14 -3.32 8.12
CA HIS A 104 -14.05 -4.65 7.56
C HIS A 104 -13.55 -4.54 6.10
N PRO A 105 -12.51 -5.29 5.69
CA PRO A 105 -11.84 -5.05 4.42
C PRO A 105 -12.67 -5.44 3.18
N GLY A 106 -13.62 -6.36 3.36
CA GLY A 106 -14.50 -6.85 2.30
C GLY A 106 -13.70 -7.47 1.15
N ARG A 107 -14.03 -7.15 -0.11
CA ARG A 107 -13.29 -7.64 -1.28
C ARG A 107 -11.82 -7.19 -1.37
N GLN A 108 -11.39 -6.25 -0.52
CA GLN A 108 -10.00 -5.79 -0.44
C GLN A 108 -9.18 -6.57 0.60
N ALA A 109 -9.76 -7.58 1.26
CA ALA A 109 -9.05 -8.40 2.23
C ALA A 109 -7.85 -9.07 1.57
N ASN A 110 -6.71 -9.08 2.27
CA ASN A 110 -5.49 -9.69 1.78
C ASN A 110 -5.47 -11.18 2.13
N PRO A 111 -5.75 -12.10 1.17
CA PRO A 111 -5.80 -13.53 1.46
C PRO A 111 -4.43 -14.09 1.83
N LEU A 112 -3.32 -13.42 1.50
CA LEU A 112 -1.99 -13.86 1.90
C LEU A 112 -1.74 -13.61 3.40
N ALA A 113 -2.46 -12.65 3.99
CA ALA A 113 -2.36 -12.36 5.43
C ALA A 113 -3.18 -13.35 6.26
N THR A 114 -4.39 -13.72 5.84
CA THR A 114 -5.30 -14.56 6.64
C THR A 114 -5.47 -15.99 6.13
N ARG A 115 -5.02 -16.30 4.90
CA ARG A 115 -5.34 -17.54 4.16
C ARG A 115 -6.83 -17.80 3.99
N GLN A 116 -7.67 -16.79 4.21
CA GLN A 116 -9.11 -16.88 4.04
C GLN A 116 -9.55 -16.23 2.73
N ARG A 117 -10.67 -16.71 2.20
CA ARG A 117 -11.28 -16.08 1.04
C ARG A 117 -11.95 -14.75 1.48
N PRO A 118 -11.67 -13.64 0.78
CA PRO A 118 -12.37 -12.38 1.03
C PRO A 118 -13.88 -12.54 0.89
N VAL A 119 -14.65 -11.76 1.65
CA VAL A 119 -16.12 -11.72 1.55
C VAL A 119 -16.58 -10.34 1.08
N ALA A 120 -17.71 -10.27 0.39
CA ALA A 120 -18.25 -9.01 -0.14
C ALA A 120 -19.77 -9.13 -0.40
N PRO A 121 -20.48 -8.02 -0.68
CA PRO A 121 -21.90 -8.06 -1.00
C PRO A 121 -22.20 -8.94 -2.22
N SER A 122 -21.30 -8.95 -3.20
CA SER A 122 -21.39 -9.76 -4.42
C SER A 122 -20.04 -10.38 -4.78
N ALA A 123 -20.03 -11.47 -5.54
CA ALA A 123 -18.83 -12.18 -5.97
C ALA A 123 -18.10 -11.44 -7.13
N ILE A 124 -17.78 -10.17 -6.93
CA ILE A 124 -17.15 -9.29 -7.91
C ILE A 124 -15.71 -9.01 -7.46
N ALA A 125 -14.75 -9.42 -8.29
CA ALA A 125 -13.33 -9.22 -8.02
C ALA A 125 -12.97 -7.73 -7.99
N SER A 126 -12.03 -7.35 -7.11
CA SER A 126 -11.47 -6.01 -7.12
C SER A 126 -10.67 -5.76 -8.41
N GLY A 127 -10.65 -4.51 -8.86
CA GLY A 127 -9.78 -4.03 -9.94
C GLY A 127 -8.29 -4.22 -9.65
N VAL A 128 -7.90 -4.41 -8.38
CA VAL A 128 -6.53 -4.64 -7.91
C VAL A 128 -5.99 -6.01 -8.38
N PRO A 129 -4.89 -6.05 -9.16
CA PRO A 129 -4.30 -7.30 -9.63
C PRO A 129 -3.85 -8.20 -8.47
N GLY A 130 -4.18 -9.49 -8.54
CA GLY A 130 -3.71 -10.50 -7.59
C GLY A 130 -4.67 -10.81 -6.43
N LEU A 131 -5.74 -10.03 -6.24
CA LEU A 131 -6.79 -10.37 -5.28
C LEU A 131 -7.77 -11.39 -5.88
N PRO A 132 -8.13 -12.46 -5.15
CA PRO A 132 -9.10 -13.45 -5.59
C PRO A 132 -10.51 -12.86 -5.57
N THR A 133 -11.40 -13.41 -6.40
CA THR A 133 -12.82 -13.08 -6.36
C THR A 133 -13.39 -13.40 -4.98
N PRO A 134 -14.07 -12.44 -4.31
CA PRO A 134 -14.64 -12.69 -2.99
C PRO A 134 -15.76 -13.73 -3.04
N ARG A 135 -16.13 -14.26 -1.88
CA ARG A 135 -17.38 -14.98 -1.66
C ARG A 135 -18.49 -13.95 -1.41
N ALA A 136 -19.65 -14.14 -2.04
CA ALA A 136 -20.83 -13.33 -1.72
C ALA A 136 -21.33 -13.66 -0.31
N LEU A 137 -21.63 -12.64 0.48
CA LEU A 137 -22.21 -12.77 1.82
C LEU A 137 -23.63 -13.35 1.73
N THR A 138 -23.97 -14.27 2.62
CA THR A 138 -25.36 -14.67 2.89
C THR A 138 -26.00 -13.66 3.84
N GLU A 139 -27.31 -13.66 3.97
CA GLU A 139 -28.00 -12.80 4.95
C GLU A 139 -27.53 -13.07 6.39
N ALA A 140 -27.28 -14.35 6.74
CA ALA A 140 -26.71 -14.72 8.03
C ALA A 140 -25.30 -14.13 8.24
N ASP A 141 -24.44 -14.15 7.21
CA ASP A 141 -23.13 -13.48 7.29
C ASP A 141 -23.28 -11.97 7.50
N ILE A 142 -24.28 -11.33 6.86
CA ILE A 142 -24.52 -9.89 6.99
C ILE A 142 -24.90 -9.53 8.42
N HIS A 143 -25.84 -10.28 9.01
CA HIS A 143 -26.24 -10.08 10.40
C HIS A 143 -25.09 -10.37 11.38
N ASP A 144 -24.26 -11.38 11.13
CA ASP A 144 -23.08 -11.64 11.95
C ASP A 144 -22.08 -10.46 11.92
N LEU A 145 -21.86 -9.88 10.74
CA LEU A 145 -20.99 -8.70 10.60
C LEU A 145 -21.56 -7.47 11.31
N ILE A 146 -22.87 -7.23 11.22
CA ILE A 146 -23.55 -6.16 11.97
C ILE A 146 -23.32 -6.33 13.47
N ARG A 147 -23.51 -7.54 13.99
CA ARG A 147 -23.25 -7.87 15.39
C ARG A 147 -21.79 -7.61 15.78
N ARG A 148 -20.83 -8.03 14.96
CA ARG A 148 -19.39 -7.79 15.20
C ARG A 148 -19.02 -6.32 15.26
N PHE A 149 -19.63 -5.47 14.44
CA PHE A 149 -19.46 -4.02 14.55
C PHE A 149 -19.92 -3.50 15.92
N ALA A 150 -21.08 -3.95 16.40
CA ALA A 150 -21.60 -3.59 17.72
C ALA A 150 -20.73 -4.11 18.87
N ASP A 151 -20.27 -5.36 18.79
CA ASP A 151 -19.39 -5.96 19.79
C ASP A 151 -18.05 -5.22 19.89
N ALA A 152 -17.45 -4.87 18.75
CA ALA A 152 -16.21 -4.09 18.72
C ALA A 152 -16.40 -2.68 19.31
N ALA A 153 -17.55 -2.04 19.07
CA ALA A 153 -17.88 -0.75 19.67
C ALA A 153 -18.06 -0.83 21.20
N ARG A 154 -18.75 -1.86 21.70
CA ARG A 154 -18.86 -2.14 23.14
C ARG A 154 -17.49 -2.34 23.78
N ILE A 155 -16.59 -3.07 23.12
CA ILE A 155 -15.21 -3.27 23.60
C ILE A 155 -14.45 -1.95 23.62
N ALA A 156 -14.56 -1.14 22.55
CA ALA A 156 -13.95 0.19 22.49
C ALA A 156 -14.43 1.09 23.65
N GLU A 157 -15.73 1.13 23.93
CA GLU A 157 -16.30 1.86 25.06
C GLU A 157 -15.74 1.36 26.40
N SER A 158 -15.78 0.04 26.64
CA SER A 158 -15.31 -0.57 27.89
C SER A 158 -13.81 -0.36 28.15
N THR A 159 -13.03 -0.10 27.10
CA THR A 159 -11.58 0.13 27.18
C THR A 159 -11.21 1.61 27.23
N GLY A 160 -12.21 2.52 27.26
CA GLY A 160 -12.01 3.93 27.55
C GLY A 160 -11.79 4.82 26.34
N PHE A 161 -12.03 4.32 25.12
CA PHE A 161 -12.22 5.20 23.96
C PHE A 161 -13.44 6.09 24.19
N ASP A 162 -13.47 7.27 23.55
CA ASP A 162 -14.58 8.21 23.68
C ASP A 162 -15.64 8.00 22.59
N GLY A 163 -15.35 7.19 21.57
CA GLY A 163 -16.28 6.91 20.49
C GLY A 163 -15.74 5.94 19.45
N VAL A 164 -16.56 5.69 18.43
CA VAL A 164 -16.19 4.93 17.24
C VAL A 164 -16.52 5.69 15.96
N GLN A 165 -15.76 5.42 14.91
CA GLN A 165 -16.05 5.86 13.56
C GLN A 165 -16.21 4.64 12.64
N ILE A 166 -17.36 4.49 12.00
CA ILE A 166 -17.62 3.43 11.02
C ILE A 166 -16.97 3.82 9.69
N HIS A 167 -16.12 2.95 9.14
CA HIS A 167 -15.48 3.22 7.85
C HIS A 167 -16.36 2.86 6.65
N GLY A 168 -17.18 3.81 6.20
CA GLY A 168 -18.05 3.75 5.03
C GLY A 168 -17.45 4.28 3.72
N ALA A 169 -16.12 4.25 3.58
CA ALA A 169 -15.39 4.92 2.50
C ALA A 169 -14.29 4.04 1.90
N HIS A 170 -13.59 4.54 0.88
CA HIS A 170 -12.40 3.94 0.27
C HIS A 170 -12.54 2.51 -0.27
N GLY A 171 -13.76 2.07 -0.59
CA GLY A 171 -14.00 0.72 -1.15
C GLY A 171 -13.93 -0.41 -0.12
N TYR A 172 -13.97 -0.11 1.19
CA TYR A 172 -14.14 -1.11 2.25
C TYR A 172 -15.57 -1.64 2.32
N LEU A 173 -15.85 -2.65 3.15
CA LEU A 173 -17.10 -3.41 3.07
C LEU A 173 -18.37 -2.54 3.08
N VAL A 174 -18.46 -1.57 4.00
CA VAL A 174 -19.62 -0.66 4.07
C VAL A 174 -19.76 0.13 2.76
N SER A 175 -18.65 0.67 2.23
CA SER A 175 -18.62 1.33 0.92
C SER A 175 -18.96 0.37 -0.24
N GLN A 176 -18.61 -0.91 -0.14
CA GLN A 176 -18.98 -1.93 -1.13
C GLN A 176 -20.48 -2.17 -1.17
N PHE A 177 -21.18 -2.12 -0.02
CA PHE A 177 -22.64 -2.21 0.01
C PHE A 177 -23.30 -1.02 -0.67
N LEU A 178 -22.78 0.20 -0.46
CA LEU A 178 -23.28 1.44 -1.06
C LEU A 178 -23.08 1.48 -2.59
N SER A 179 -21.96 0.95 -3.07
CA SER A 179 -21.57 1.07 -4.48
C SER A 179 -22.28 0.05 -5.39
N PRO A 180 -23.01 0.48 -6.43
CA PRO A 180 -23.64 -0.44 -7.39
C PRO A 180 -22.64 -1.25 -8.23
N LEU A 181 -21.36 -0.86 -8.25
CA LEU A 181 -20.29 -1.63 -8.90
C LEU A 181 -19.83 -2.84 -8.09
N ALA A 182 -20.02 -2.80 -6.77
CA ALA A 182 -19.58 -3.83 -5.84
C ALA A 182 -20.75 -4.64 -5.27
N ASN A 183 -21.96 -4.08 -5.29
CA ASN A 183 -23.20 -4.69 -4.81
C ASN A 183 -24.22 -4.83 -5.94
N GLN A 184 -24.31 -6.04 -6.50
CA GLN A 184 -25.27 -6.47 -7.51
C GLN A 184 -26.32 -7.42 -6.92
N ARG A 185 -26.58 -7.34 -5.62
CA ARG A 185 -27.62 -8.16 -4.98
C ARG A 185 -29.00 -7.71 -5.41
N THR A 186 -29.95 -8.63 -5.37
CA THR A 186 -31.37 -8.40 -5.70
C THR A 186 -32.28 -8.58 -4.48
N ASP A 187 -31.71 -8.82 -3.30
CA ASP A 187 -32.42 -8.95 -2.03
C ASP A 187 -32.48 -7.61 -1.28
N ASP A 188 -32.89 -7.64 -0.01
CA ASP A 188 -33.06 -6.47 0.86
C ASP A 188 -31.77 -5.69 1.14
N TRP A 189 -30.62 -6.21 0.70
CA TRP A 189 -29.30 -5.63 0.89
C TRP A 189 -28.70 -5.05 -0.40
N GLY A 190 -29.45 -5.03 -1.51
CA GLY A 190 -28.99 -4.44 -2.78
C GLY A 190 -30.10 -4.06 -3.75
N GLY A 191 -29.70 -3.70 -4.98
CA GLY A 191 -30.61 -3.13 -5.98
C GLY A 191 -30.60 -1.61 -5.91
N ASP A 192 -31.66 -0.98 -5.40
CA ASP A 192 -31.74 0.47 -5.30
C ASP A 192 -30.86 1.07 -4.18
N ALA A 193 -30.69 2.39 -4.21
CA ALA A 193 -29.82 3.09 -3.26
C ALA A 193 -30.25 2.92 -1.79
N GLN A 194 -31.57 2.80 -1.54
CA GLN A 194 -32.10 2.64 -0.18
C GLN A 194 -31.73 1.26 0.39
N ARG A 195 -31.95 0.17 -0.37
CA ARG A 195 -31.57 -1.18 0.04
C ARG A 195 -30.05 -1.35 0.15
N ARG A 196 -29.28 -0.72 -0.73
CA ARG A 196 -27.80 -0.69 -0.64
C ARG A 196 -27.30 0.02 0.62
N ALA A 197 -27.98 1.09 1.05
CA ALA A 197 -27.64 1.83 2.27
C ALA A 197 -28.06 1.12 3.56
N ARG A 198 -28.96 0.15 3.48
CA ARG A 198 -29.48 -0.60 4.65
C ARG A 198 -28.37 -1.15 5.54
N PHE A 199 -27.33 -1.76 4.98
CA PHE A 199 -26.22 -2.30 5.77
C PHE A 199 -25.57 -1.24 6.68
N LEU A 200 -25.33 -0.03 6.17
CA LEU A 200 -24.76 1.05 6.98
C LEU A 200 -25.70 1.44 8.11
N PHE A 201 -27.00 1.59 7.85
CA PHE A 201 -27.97 2.00 8.87
C PHE A 201 -28.15 0.94 9.95
N GLU A 202 -28.19 -0.34 9.59
CA GLU A 202 -28.27 -1.46 10.54
C GLU A 202 -27.01 -1.52 11.41
N VAL A 203 -25.82 -1.26 10.84
CA VAL A 203 -24.57 -1.14 11.62
C VAL A 203 -24.63 0.04 12.61
N VAL A 204 -25.09 1.22 12.17
CA VAL A 204 -25.26 2.39 13.05
C VAL A 204 -26.23 2.07 14.18
N GLY A 205 -27.40 1.50 13.86
CA GLY A 205 -28.41 1.13 14.84
C GLY A 205 -27.92 0.09 15.85
N ALA A 206 -27.23 -0.95 15.37
CA ALA A 206 -26.69 -2.00 16.24
C ALA A 206 -25.60 -1.47 17.19
N ILE A 207 -24.68 -0.62 16.70
CA ILE A 207 -23.69 0.03 17.55
C ILE A 207 -24.39 0.90 18.60
N ARG A 208 -25.39 1.70 18.20
CA ARG A 208 -26.11 2.58 19.11
C ARG A 208 -26.91 1.86 20.18
N ALA A 209 -27.44 0.68 19.87
CA ALA A 209 -28.09 -0.16 20.86
C ALA A 209 -27.10 -0.79 21.86
N ALA A 210 -25.80 -0.88 21.51
CA ALA A 210 -24.78 -1.57 22.30
C ALA A 210 -23.91 -0.67 23.18
N VAL A 211 -23.96 0.65 23.00
CA VAL A 211 -23.12 1.65 23.69
C VAL A 211 -23.96 2.67 24.46
N GLN A 212 -23.36 3.37 25.42
CA GLN A 212 -24.04 4.41 26.20
C GLN A 212 -24.35 5.65 25.33
N PRO A 213 -25.41 6.42 25.65
CA PRO A 213 -25.77 7.62 24.91
C PRO A 213 -24.65 8.68 24.80
N GLY A 214 -23.75 8.73 25.79
CA GLY A 214 -22.61 9.65 25.82
C GLY A 214 -21.38 9.20 25.01
N PHE A 215 -21.38 7.96 24.49
CA PHE A 215 -20.30 7.44 23.67
C PHE A 215 -20.51 7.84 22.21
N ALA A 216 -19.49 8.39 21.55
CA ALA A 216 -19.69 8.98 20.24
C ALA A 216 -19.76 7.91 19.12
N VAL A 217 -20.64 8.08 18.14
CA VAL A 217 -20.68 7.26 16.91
C VAL A 217 -20.71 8.17 15.70
N ALA A 218 -19.72 7.97 14.84
CA ALA A 218 -19.53 8.72 13.62
C ALA A 218 -19.44 7.79 12.41
N VAL A 219 -19.59 8.36 11.21
CA VAL A 219 -19.41 7.64 9.94
C VAL A 219 -18.45 8.43 9.07
N LYS A 220 -17.49 7.74 8.43
CA LYS A 220 -16.69 8.29 7.34
C LYS A 220 -17.23 7.84 6.00
N LEU A 221 -17.63 8.77 5.13
CA LEU A 221 -18.20 8.49 3.81
C LEU A 221 -17.35 9.05 2.67
N ASN A 222 -17.46 8.38 1.52
CA ASN A 222 -16.95 8.91 0.25
C ASN A 222 -17.92 9.95 -0.30
N SER A 223 -17.41 11.06 -0.86
CA SER A 223 -18.21 12.01 -1.64
C SER A 223 -18.71 11.39 -2.94
N ALA A 224 -17.86 10.59 -3.60
CA ALA A 224 -18.14 9.76 -4.76
C ALA A 224 -17.05 8.69 -4.95
N ASP A 225 -17.33 7.65 -5.74
CA ASP A 225 -16.34 6.62 -6.11
C ASP A 225 -15.42 7.04 -7.27
N PHE A 226 -15.73 8.14 -7.96
CA PHE A 226 -15.03 8.63 -9.16
C PHE A 226 -14.84 7.57 -10.25
N GLN A 227 -15.83 6.69 -10.38
CA GLN A 227 -15.90 5.64 -11.39
C GLN A 227 -17.23 5.75 -12.13
N ARG A 228 -17.20 5.55 -13.46
CA ARG A 228 -18.43 5.56 -14.26
C ARG A 228 -19.34 4.41 -13.80
N GLY A 229 -20.54 4.75 -13.36
CA GLY A 229 -21.52 3.80 -12.83
C GLY A 229 -21.28 3.37 -11.37
N GLY A 230 -20.41 4.06 -10.62
CA GLY A 230 -20.20 3.88 -9.18
C GLY A 230 -21.11 4.76 -8.32
N PHE A 231 -20.83 4.81 -7.02
CA PHE A 231 -21.54 5.66 -6.06
C PHE A 231 -21.42 7.13 -6.45
N THR A 232 -22.55 7.77 -6.75
CA THR A 232 -22.60 9.16 -7.25
C THR A 232 -22.75 10.18 -6.13
N GLU A 233 -22.52 11.46 -6.43
CA GLU A 233 -22.73 12.55 -5.47
C GLU A 233 -24.20 12.68 -5.06
N GLU A 234 -25.15 12.43 -5.99
CA GLU A 234 -26.58 12.35 -5.71
C GLU A 234 -26.90 11.24 -4.71
N GLU A 235 -26.42 10.03 -4.96
CA GLU A 235 -26.64 8.89 -4.06
C GLU A 235 -25.99 9.14 -2.69
N SER A 236 -24.81 9.76 -2.68
CA SER A 236 -24.14 10.13 -1.44
C SER A 236 -24.91 11.18 -0.64
N ARG A 237 -25.46 12.22 -1.29
CA ARG A 237 -26.34 13.19 -0.63
C ARG A 237 -27.59 12.54 -0.06
N GLU A 238 -28.18 11.60 -0.78
CA GLU A 238 -29.36 10.86 -0.31
C GLU A 238 -29.02 9.97 0.90
N VAL A 239 -27.88 9.26 0.87
CA VAL A 239 -27.38 8.51 2.03
C VAL A 239 -27.17 9.44 3.22
N VAL A 240 -26.52 10.60 3.02
CA VAL A 240 -26.33 11.57 4.12
C VAL A 240 -27.67 12.08 4.63
N ARG A 241 -28.63 12.43 3.76
CA ARG A 241 -29.98 12.86 4.16
C ARG A 241 -30.72 11.81 5.00
N GLN A 242 -30.45 10.53 4.79
CA GLN A 242 -31.00 9.46 5.62
C GLN A 242 -30.20 9.30 6.93
N LEU A 243 -28.88 9.42 6.88
CA LEU A 243 -28.02 9.40 8.07
C LEU A 243 -28.32 10.54 9.05
N THR A 244 -28.79 11.70 8.59
CA THR A 244 -29.15 12.82 9.49
C THR A 244 -30.39 12.53 10.32
N ARG A 245 -31.15 11.47 10.00
CA ARG A 245 -32.25 10.95 10.82
C ARG A 245 -31.80 9.88 11.81
N GLN A 246 -30.55 9.44 11.71
CA GLN A 246 -29.94 8.49 12.64
C GLN A 246 -29.25 9.25 13.77
N PRO A 247 -29.12 8.67 14.97
CA PRO A 247 -28.41 9.30 16.07
C PRO A 247 -26.89 9.24 15.83
N LEU A 248 -26.37 10.07 14.94
CA LEU A 248 -24.93 10.21 14.67
C LEU A 248 -24.38 11.49 15.29
N ASP A 249 -23.12 11.42 15.72
CA ASP A 249 -22.46 12.57 16.33
C ASP A 249 -21.63 13.38 15.35
N LEU A 250 -21.13 12.74 14.30
CA LEU A 250 -20.29 13.38 13.30
C LEU A 250 -20.31 12.57 11.99
N ILE A 251 -20.36 13.27 10.86
CA ILE A 251 -20.13 12.68 9.53
C ILE A 251 -18.82 13.25 8.99
N GLU A 252 -17.87 12.38 8.68
CA GLU A 252 -16.63 12.76 8.03
C GLU A 252 -16.70 12.48 6.53
N ILE A 253 -16.56 13.52 5.71
CA ILE A 253 -16.50 13.41 4.27
C ILE A 253 -15.04 13.26 3.81
N SER A 254 -14.81 12.25 2.99
CA SER A 254 -13.55 12.01 2.27
C SER A 254 -13.86 11.62 0.81
N GLY A 255 -12.88 11.24 0.00
CA GLY A 255 -13.23 10.72 -1.33
C GLY A 255 -12.14 9.96 -2.06
N GLY A 256 -12.55 9.00 -2.90
CA GLY A 256 -11.69 8.08 -3.65
C GLY A 256 -11.83 6.63 -3.18
N SER A 257 -11.24 5.69 -3.93
CA SER A 257 -11.14 4.27 -3.60
C SER A 257 -9.79 3.70 -4.03
N TYR A 258 -9.42 2.48 -3.61
CA TYR A 258 -8.18 1.83 -4.10
C TYR A 258 -8.18 1.61 -5.62
N GLU A 259 -9.36 1.58 -6.25
CA GLU A 259 -9.54 1.36 -7.68
C GLU A 259 -9.62 2.68 -8.48
N SER A 260 -9.94 3.79 -7.82
CA SER A 260 -9.82 5.16 -8.34
C SER A 260 -9.17 6.04 -7.27
N PRO A 261 -7.82 6.05 -7.18
CA PRO A 261 -7.11 6.65 -6.04
C PRO A 261 -7.09 8.18 -6.08
N ALA A 262 -8.25 8.84 -6.05
CA ALA A 262 -8.36 10.27 -5.82
C ALA A 262 -7.60 10.69 -4.54
N MET A 263 -7.59 9.81 -3.52
CA MET A 263 -6.80 9.94 -2.29
C MET A 263 -5.28 9.93 -2.50
N MET A 264 -4.76 9.17 -3.48
CA MET A 264 -3.31 9.05 -3.70
C MET A 264 -2.73 10.23 -4.49
N GLY A 265 -3.58 11.04 -5.12
CA GLY A 265 -3.24 12.32 -5.71
C GLY A 265 -2.21 12.27 -6.84
N ARG A 266 -2.60 12.70 -8.05
CA ARG A 266 -1.73 13.52 -8.93
C ARG A 266 -2.41 13.96 -10.22
N SER A 267 -2.59 15.27 -10.35
CA SER A 267 -2.54 16.03 -11.61
C SER A 267 -1.40 17.07 -11.53
N ARG A 268 -0.93 17.57 -12.69
CA ARG A 268 0.44 18.04 -13.00
C ARG A 268 0.92 19.38 -12.38
N SER A 269 0.39 19.84 -11.25
CA SER A 269 1.09 20.83 -10.41
C SER A 269 0.66 20.71 -8.95
N ALA A 270 1.62 20.59 -8.02
CA ALA A 270 1.32 20.22 -6.63
C ALA A 270 0.48 21.29 -5.90
N ALA A 271 0.70 22.58 -6.19
CA ALA A 271 -0.04 23.68 -5.57
C ALA A 271 -1.46 23.84 -6.14
N ALA A 272 -1.64 23.82 -7.47
CA ALA A 272 -2.98 23.95 -8.05
C ALA A 272 -3.83 22.72 -7.79
N SER A 273 -3.24 21.51 -7.78
CA SER A 273 -3.98 20.28 -7.49
C SER A 273 -4.39 20.13 -6.03
N THR A 274 -3.68 20.74 -5.07
CA THR A 274 -4.06 20.68 -3.64
C THR A 274 -5.22 21.63 -3.37
N ARG A 275 -5.12 22.88 -3.83
CA ARG A 275 -6.24 23.85 -3.74
C ARG A 275 -7.49 23.36 -4.47
N ALA A 276 -7.35 22.77 -5.65
CA ALA A 276 -8.48 22.21 -6.39
C ALA A 276 -9.13 21.01 -5.67
N ARG A 277 -8.35 20.23 -4.90
CA ARG A 277 -8.89 19.13 -4.08
C ARG A 277 -9.60 19.65 -2.84
N GLU A 278 -8.99 20.60 -2.14
CA GLU A 278 -9.62 21.29 -0.99
C GLU A 278 -10.96 21.90 -1.43
N ALA A 279 -10.97 22.65 -2.54
CA ALA A 279 -12.18 23.25 -3.10
C ALA A 279 -13.23 22.20 -3.47
N TYR A 280 -12.86 21.12 -4.16
CA TYR A 280 -13.82 20.07 -4.54
C TYR A 280 -14.53 19.45 -3.32
N PHE A 281 -13.80 19.11 -2.25
CA PHE A 281 -14.42 18.52 -1.06
C PHE A 281 -15.27 19.52 -0.29
N LEU A 282 -14.90 20.81 -0.30
CA LEU A 282 -15.68 21.88 0.31
C LEU A 282 -16.97 22.16 -0.45
N GLU A 283 -16.90 22.29 -1.78
CA GLU A 283 -18.08 22.45 -2.65
C GLU A 283 -19.07 21.29 -2.42
N TYR A 284 -18.56 20.05 -2.37
CA TYR A 284 -19.39 18.90 -2.06
C TYR A 284 -19.99 18.97 -0.63
N ALA A 285 -19.18 19.30 0.38
CA ALA A 285 -19.66 19.44 1.76
C ALA A 285 -20.74 20.52 1.91
N GLU A 286 -20.65 21.63 1.16
CA GLU A 286 -21.71 22.65 1.09
C GLU A 286 -23.01 22.07 0.52
N THR A 287 -22.94 21.24 -0.52
CA THR A 287 -24.15 20.56 -1.04
C THR A 287 -24.74 19.58 -0.01
N VAL A 288 -23.90 18.94 0.80
CA VAL A 288 -24.34 18.06 1.88
C VAL A 288 -25.00 18.85 3.01
N ARG A 289 -24.47 20.04 3.34
CA ARG A 289 -25.05 20.96 4.32
C ARG A 289 -26.47 21.37 3.92
N GLN A 290 -26.67 21.68 2.63
CA GLN A 290 -27.98 22.10 2.08
C GLN A 290 -29.06 21.03 2.21
N VAL A 291 -28.70 19.74 2.13
CA VAL A 291 -29.67 18.62 2.24
C VAL A 291 -30.01 18.24 3.69
N GLY A 292 -29.56 19.03 4.68
CA GLY A 292 -30.09 18.99 6.04
C GLY A 292 -29.23 18.27 7.07
N ALA A 293 -27.92 18.49 7.05
CA ALA A 293 -27.03 17.99 8.10
C ALA A 293 -27.09 18.87 9.37
N ALA A 294 -27.99 18.53 10.29
CA ALA A 294 -27.90 18.98 11.68
C ALA A 294 -26.73 18.31 12.42
N VAL A 295 -26.27 17.16 11.92
CA VAL A 295 -25.10 16.44 12.44
C VAL A 295 -23.82 17.18 12.03
N PRO A 296 -22.88 17.43 12.96
CA PRO A 296 -21.59 18.03 12.66
C PRO A 296 -20.86 17.36 11.49
N LEU A 297 -20.33 18.18 10.58
CA LEU A 297 -19.60 17.72 9.40
C LEU A 297 -18.10 17.95 9.55
N ALA A 298 -17.31 16.89 9.39
CA ALA A 298 -15.87 16.99 9.21
C ALA A 298 -15.49 16.79 7.73
N VAL A 299 -14.50 17.54 7.24
CA VAL A 299 -13.99 17.34 5.87
C VAL A 299 -12.51 16.98 5.91
N THR A 300 -12.15 15.87 5.26
CA THR A 300 -10.77 15.41 5.14
C THR A 300 -10.38 15.23 3.68
N GLY A 301 -9.50 16.12 3.21
CA GLY A 301 -9.01 16.04 1.85
C GLY A 301 -8.09 17.20 1.49
N GLY A 302 -6.78 16.99 1.61
CA GLY A 302 -5.80 17.91 1.02
C GLY A 302 -5.40 19.13 1.86
N PHE A 303 -6.12 19.50 2.92
CA PHE A 303 -5.82 20.67 3.76
C PHE A 303 -4.34 20.82 4.15
N ARG A 304 -3.73 21.97 3.83
CA ARG A 304 -2.34 22.30 4.20
C ARG A 304 -2.14 23.62 4.94
N SER A 305 -2.96 24.64 4.70
CA SER A 305 -2.78 25.94 5.34
C SER A 305 -3.83 26.23 6.40
N ARG A 306 -3.40 26.94 7.46
CA ARG A 306 -4.30 27.45 8.51
C ARG A 306 -5.38 28.33 7.90
N THR A 307 -5.03 29.24 6.99
CA THR A 307 -6.00 30.10 6.31
C THR A 307 -7.11 29.31 5.59
N ALA A 308 -6.76 28.24 4.86
CA ALA A 308 -7.76 27.43 4.15
C ALA A 308 -8.66 26.66 5.13
N MET A 309 -8.08 26.12 6.19
CA MET A 309 -8.83 25.43 7.24
C MET A 309 -9.77 26.38 7.99
N ALA A 310 -9.30 27.57 8.34
CA ALA A 310 -10.10 28.60 9.02
C ALA A 310 -11.23 29.08 8.11
N GLY A 311 -10.95 29.35 6.83
CA GLY A 311 -11.98 29.75 5.87
C GLY A 311 -13.06 28.69 5.68
N ALA A 312 -12.70 27.40 5.67
CA ALA A 312 -13.66 26.30 5.56
C ALA A 312 -14.62 26.18 6.75
N VAL A 313 -14.15 26.49 7.96
CA VAL A 313 -14.96 26.48 9.18
C VAL A 313 -15.79 27.77 9.29
N ASP A 314 -15.17 28.92 9.02
CA ASP A 314 -15.84 30.22 9.15
C ASP A 314 -16.95 30.40 8.12
N SER A 315 -16.79 29.86 6.90
CA SER A 315 -17.86 29.85 5.89
C SER A 315 -19.03 28.92 6.24
N GLY A 316 -18.86 28.03 7.21
CA GLY A 316 -19.84 26.99 7.55
C GLY A 316 -19.89 25.81 6.58
N ALA A 317 -18.92 25.70 5.65
CA ALA A 317 -18.81 24.55 4.75
C ALA A 317 -18.56 23.23 5.50
N CYS A 318 -17.87 23.31 6.65
CA CYS A 318 -17.70 22.20 7.59
C CYS A 318 -17.59 22.71 9.03
N ASP A 319 -17.83 21.83 10.00
CA ASP A 319 -17.68 22.14 11.42
C ASP A 319 -16.29 21.74 11.96
N ALA A 320 -15.62 20.79 11.31
CA ALA A 320 -14.26 20.37 11.63
C ALA A 320 -13.43 20.01 10.38
N VAL A 321 -12.11 20.17 10.48
CA VAL A 321 -11.15 19.81 9.41
C VAL A 321 -10.32 18.61 9.83
N GLY A 322 -10.19 17.62 8.96
CA GLY A 322 -9.36 16.46 9.24
C GLY A 322 -8.01 16.50 8.52
N LEU A 323 -6.95 16.19 9.27
CA LEU A 323 -5.58 16.10 8.82
C LEU A 323 -5.12 14.64 8.84
N GLY A 324 -4.68 14.15 7.67
CA GLY A 324 -4.07 12.83 7.52
C GLY A 324 -2.54 12.93 7.40
N ARG A 325 -2.01 12.76 6.18
CA ARG A 325 -0.56 12.73 5.87
C ARG A 325 0.32 13.73 6.61
N PRO A 326 -0.01 15.03 6.75
CA PRO A 326 0.85 15.98 7.48
C PRO A 326 1.16 15.55 8.91
N THR A 327 0.24 14.87 9.60
CA THR A 327 0.39 14.46 11.00
C THR A 327 1.47 13.39 11.22
N THR A 328 1.94 12.75 10.13
CA THR A 328 3.06 11.79 10.18
C THR A 328 4.42 12.48 10.31
N VAL A 329 4.51 13.75 9.92
CA VAL A 329 5.72 14.57 9.96
C VAL A 329 5.62 15.64 11.05
N TYR A 330 4.41 16.15 11.28
CA TYR A 330 4.12 17.19 12.26
C TYR A 330 3.10 16.64 13.27
N PRO A 331 3.54 15.86 14.28
CA PRO A 331 2.63 15.26 15.24
C PRO A 331 1.93 16.29 16.14
N ALA A 332 2.46 17.51 16.25
CA ALA A 332 1.86 18.63 16.99
C ALA A 332 1.16 19.66 16.08
N ALA A 333 0.81 19.27 14.84
CA ALA A 333 0.34 20.21 13.84
C ALA A 333 -0.87 21.05 14.27
N ALA A 334 -1.79 20.49 15.07
CA ALA A 334 -2.97 21.25 15.50
C ALA A 334 -2.57 22.40 16.44
N ALA A 335 -1.73 22.13 17.46
CA ALA A 335 -1.21 23.19 18.34
C ALA A 335 -0.46 24.28 17.55
N ASP A 336 0.41 23.89 16.61
CA ASP A 336 1.18 24.84 15.78
C ASP A 336 0.27 25.70 14.90
N LEU A 337 -0.77 25.10 14.31
CA LEU A 337 -1.75 25.81 13.48
C LEU A 337 -2.63 26.74 14.32
N LEU A 338 -3.06 26.33 15.51
CA LEU A 338 -3.92 27.13 16.39
C LEU A 338 -3.18 28.35 16.97
N THR A 339 -1.96 28.14 17.45
CA THR A 339 -1.10 29.21 18.00
C THR A 339 -0.52 30.13 16.94
N GLY A 340 -0.50 29.69 15.67
CA GLY A 340 0.08 30.46 14.56
C GLY A 340 1.59 30.25 14.41
N GLY A 341 2.17 29.29 15.13
CA GLY A 341 3.55 28.85 14.95
C GLY A 341 3.82 28.27 13.55
N THR A 342 2.80 27.80 12.85
CA THR A 342 2.89 27.38 11.44
C THR A 342 1.65 27.80 10.65
N GLU A 343 1.85 28.46 9.51
CA GLU A 343 0.76 28.80 8.58
C GLU A 343 0.49 27.68 7.56
N VAL A 344 1.52 26.93 7.14
CA VAL A 344 1.39 25.90 6.10
C VAL A 344 2.21 24.65 6.45
N LEU A 345 1.54 23.50 6.50
CA LEU A 345 2.17 22.19 6.65
C LEU A 345 2.72 21.71 5.30
N ARG A 346 4.00 21.33 5.25
CA ARG A 346 4.69 20.93 4.00
C ARG A 346 5.35 19.55 4.11
N PRO A 347 4.56 18.46 4.29
CA PRO A 347 5.14 17.12 4.25
C PRO A 347 5.76 16.85 2.87
N PRO A 348 6.89 16.15 2.80
CA PRO A 348 7.55 15.87 1.52
C PRO A 348 6.67 14.96 0.66
N SER A 349 6.74 15.14 -0.66
CA SER A 349 6.18 14.18 -1.62
C SER A 349 7.32 13.34 -2.17
N ILE A 350 7.20 12.03 -2.00
CA ILE A 350 8.25 11.10 -2.38
C ILE A 350 7.96 10.54 -3.76
N SER A 351 8.98 10.51 -4.61
CA SER A 351 8.91 9.89 -5.93
C SER A 351 10.31 9.52 -6.39
N LEU A 352 10.41 8.56 -7.31
CA LEU A 352 11.67 8.16 -7.93
C LEU A 352 12.22 9.20 -8.94
N GLY A 353 11.47 10.29 -9.20
CA GLY A 353 11.96 11.44 -9.97
C GLY A 353 12.24 11.19 -11.46
N LEU A 354 11.77 10.07 -12.02
CA LEU A 354 12.04 9.69 -13.42
C LEU A 354 11.28 10.61 -14.40
N ARG A 355 12.00 11.21 -15.38
CA ARG A 355 11.45 12.17 -16.35
C ARG A 355 11.12 11.52 -17.71
N GLY A 356 10.25 12.18 -18.50
CA GLY A 356 10.00 11.83 -19.92
C GLY A 356 8.78 10.91 -20.17
N ARG A 357 8.75 10.23 -21.32
CA ARG A 357 7.64 9.32 -21.72
C ARG A 357 7.42 8.17 -20.73
N ILE A 358 8.47 7.81 -19.98
CA ILE A 358 8.48 6.75 -18.97
C ILE A 358 7.58 7.11 -17.78
N ALA A 359 7.54 8.37 -17.35
CA ALA A 359 6.67 8.87 -16.27
C ALA A 359 5.15 8.82 -16.56
N ARG A 360 4.75 8.49 -17.80
CA ARG A 360 3.35 8.40 -18.22
C ARG A 360 2.78 6.98 -18.15
N SER A 361 3.60 5.97 -17.83
CA SER A 361 3.13 4.60 -17.63
C SER A 361 2.32 4.48 -16.33
N GLY A 362 1.14 3.84 -16.41
CA GLY A 362 0.29 3.59 -15.23
C GLY A 362 0.98 2.78 -14.13
N THR A 363 1.88 1.86 -14.51
CA THR A 363 2.67 1.04 -13.58
C THR A 363 3.62 1.88 -12.73
N LEU A 364 4.25 2.91 -13.31
CA LEU A 364 5.18 3.78 -12.58
C LEU A 364 4.46 4.70 -11.59
N ARG A 365 3.26 5.17 -11.95
CA ARG A 365 2.41 5.95 -11.03
C ARG A 365 2.02 5.13 -9.80
N ALA A 366 1.73 3.84 -9.98
CA ALA A 366 1.44 2.93 -8.87
C ALA A 366 2.66 2.73 -7.95
N VAL A 367 3.87 2.62 -8.53
CA VAL A 367 5.13 2.50 -7.76
C VAL A 367 5.44 3.77 -6.98
N ASP A 368 5.34 4.95 -7.59
CA ASP A 368 5.56 6.23 -6.89
C ASP A 368 4.53 6.44 -5.76
N GLY A 369 3.26 6.09 -6.00
CA GLY A 369 2.22 6.14 -4.96
C GLY A 369 2.48 5.17 -3.80
N ALA A 370 2.90 3.95 -4.10
CA ALA A 370 3.28 2.97 -3.09
C ALA A 370 4.50 3.42 -2.28
N LEU A 371 5.49 4.04 -2.93
CA LEU A 371 6.68 4.57 -2.27
C LEU A 371 6.35 5.75 -1.35
N ASP A 372 5.50 6.69 -1.79
CA ASP A 372 5.02 7.80 -0.97
C ASP A 372 4.25 7.30 0.26
N LEU A 373 3.35 6.34 0.06
CA LEU A 373 2.59 5.71 1.14
C LEU A 373 3.53 5.02 2.15
N GLN A 374 4.48 4.23 1.66
CA GLN A 374 5.43 3.53 2.53
C GLN A 374 6.32 4.51 3.29
N TRP A 375 6.79 5.60 2.67
CA TRP A 375 7.61 6.60 3.36
C TRP A 375 6.86 7.26 4.52
N HIS A 376 5.57 7.57 4.36
CA HIS A 376 4.77 8.14 5.44
C HIS A 376 4.48 7.10 6.54
N THR A 377 4.24 5.84 6.14
CA THR A 377 4.08 4.72 7.11
C THR A 377 5.35 4.53 7.94
N ASP A 378 6.49 4.67 7.29
CA ASP A 378 7.82 4.65 7.88
C ASP A 378 8.01 5.74 8.94
N GLN A 379 7.44 6.95 8.74
CA GLN A 379 7.43 8.01 9.76
C GLN A 379 6.55 7.65 10.97
N LEU A 380 5.39 7.05 10.74
CA LEU A 380 4.52 6.55 11.82
C LEU A 380 5.25 5.50 12.68
N HIS A 381 6.03 4.63 12.03
CA HIS A 381 6.79 3.60 12.73
C HIS A 381 7.91 4.19 13.56
N ARG A 382 8.60 5.23 13.06
CA ARG A 382 9.59 5.99 13.84
C ARG A 382 8.97 6.59 15.09
N LEU A 383 7.87 7.32 14.93
CA LEU A 383 7.10 7.90 16.05
C LEU A 383 6.68 6.83 17.06
N GLY A 384 6.19 5.67 16.59
CA GLY A 384 5.83 4.55 17.45
C GLY A 384 7.01 3.95 18.20
N THR A 385 8.21 3.96 17.62
CA THR A 385 9.44 3.55 18.32
C THR A 385 10.05 4.64 19.23
N GLY A 386 9.37 5.79 19.37
CA GLY A 386 9.82 6.92 20.19
C GLY A 386 10.77 7.90 19.49
N LEU A 387 11.12 7.64 18.23
CA LEU A 387 11.97 8.50 17.41
C LEU A 387 11.15 9.64 16.79
N ASP A 388 11.81 10.77 16.53
CA ASP A 388 11.17 11.86 15.79
C ASP A 388 11.08 11.55 14.29
N PRO A 389 10.12 12.18 13.57
CA PRO A 389 10.05 12.07 12.12
C PRO A 389 11.37 12.49 11.48
N ASP A 390 11.73 11.83 10.39
CA ASP A 390 12.89 12.15 9.56
C ASP A 390 12.42 12.58 8.17
N PRO A 391 12.15 13.89 7.95
CA PRO A 391 11.77 14.43 6.65
C PRO A 391 12.84 14.24 5.56
N ALA A 392 14.11 14.03 5.96
CA ALA A 392 15.24 13.85 5.06
C ALA A 392 15.46 12.37 4.67
N ARG A 393 14.63 11.44 5.17
CA ARG A 393 14.77 10.01 4.92
C ARG A 393 14.78 9.70 3.41
N SER A 394 15.84 9.01 2.98
CA SER A 394 16.06 8.65 1.58
C SER A 394 14.97 7.72 1.05
N PRO A 395 14.42 7.97 -0.17
CA PRO A 395 13.47 7.06 -0.82
C PRO A 395 14.01 5.63 -1.00
N TRP A 396 15.34 5.46 -1.16
CA TRP A 396 15.97 4.15 -1.25
C TRP A 396 15.91 3.38 0.06
N SER A 397 16.07 4.06 1.20
CA SER A 397 15.90 3.43 2.51
C SER A 397 14.46 2.95 2.73
N THR A 398 13.48 3.69 2.20
CA THR A 398 12.06 3.31 2.20
C THR A 398 11.83 2.09 1.32
N ALA A 399 12.38 2.08 0.10
CA ALA A 399 12.27 0.93 -0.81
C ALA A 399 12.88 -0.36 -0.21
N ILE A 400 14.03 -0.25 0.49
CA ILE A 400 14.64 -1.39 1.20
C ILE A 400 13.75 -1.85 2.36
N THR A 401 13.19 -0.92 3.12
CA THR A 401 12.30 -1.24 4.25
C THR A 401 11.00 -1.90 3.75
N MET A 402 10.44 -1.39 2.65
CA MET A 402 9.30 -1.98 1.95
C MET A 402 9.59 -3.43 1.51
N LEU A 403 10.78 -3.70 0.94
CA LEU A 403 11.19 -5.06 0.57
C LEU A 403 11.34 -5.98 1.78
N ARG A 404 11.91 -5.49 2.89
CA ARG A 404 12.06 -6.26 4.13
C ARG A 404 10.71 -6.57 4.79
N ARG A 405 9.78 -5.62 4.78
CA ARG A 405 8.48 -5.72 5.46
C ARG A 405 7.45 -6.51 4.66
N ASN A 406 7.40 -6.31 3.34
CA ASN A 406 6.39 -6.93 2.48
C ASN A 406 6.91 -8.16 1.71
N GLY A 407 8.20 -8.49 1.83
CA GLY A 407 8.87 -9.51 1.02
C GLY A 407 8.90 -9.17 -0.48
N LEU A 408 9.50 -10.05 -1.29
CA LEU A 408 9.52 -9.92 -2.76
C LEU A 408 8.12 -10.02 -3.40
N ASP A 409 7.10 -10.39 -2.64
CA ASP A 409 5.73 -10.54 -3.13
C ASP A 409 5.06 -9.20 -3.48
N ALA A 410 5.54 -8.07 -2.93
CA ALA A 410 5.07 -6.72 -3.30
C ALA A 410 5.31 -6.36 -4.79
N PHE A 411 6.21 -7.08 -5.47
CA PHE A 411 6.51 -6.90 -6.90
C PHE A 411 5.84 -7.96 -7.81
N ARG A 412 5.09 -8.91 -7.25
CA ARG A 412 4.40 -9.95 -8.04
C ARG A 412 3.01 -9.47 -8.48
N SER A 413 2.97 -8.73 -9.58
CA SER A 413 1.74 -8.59 -10.38
C SER A 413 1.40 -9.96 -11.01
N LYS A 414 0.39 -10.64 -10.47
CA LYS A 414 -0.28 -11.77 -11.15
C LYS A 414 -1.57 -11.28 -11.81
N ARG A 415 -1.47 -10.88 -13.08
CA ARG A 415 -2.57 -10.94 -14.06
C ARG A 415 -2.07 -11.60 -15.34
N ALA A 416 -2.52 -12.83 -15.58
CA ALA A 416 -2.81 -13.37 -16.91
C ALA A 416 -3.50 -14.74 -16.77
N THR A 417 -4.82 -14.74 -16.86
CA THR A 417 -5.68 -15.84 -17.34
C THR A 417 -6.77 -15.13 -18.15
N ALA A 418 -7.08 -15.45 -19.41
CA ALA A 418 -6.79 -16.58 -20.26
C ALA A 418 -6.75 -16.13 -21.74
N GLY A 419 -6.19 -16.97 -22.62
CA GLY A 419 -6.46 -16.93 -24.06
C GLY A 419 -5.62 -15.96 -24.91
N THR A 420 -4.31 -16.18 -25.01
CA THR A 420 -3.45 -15.99 -26.21
C THR A 420 -1.98 -16.03 -25.78
N ASP A 421 -1.12 -16.53 -26.67
CA ASP A 421 0.26 -16.98 -26.50
C ASP A 421 1.10 -16.24 -25.42
N ARG A 422 1.10 -16.83 -24.22
CA ARG A 422 1.70 -16.37 -22.95
C ARG A 422 3.22 -16.22 -23.01
N LYS A 423 3.89 -16.69 -24.07
CA LYS A 423 5.36 -16.78 -24.17
C LYS A 423 6.01 -15.60 -24.93
N SER A 424 5.28 -14.91 -25.81
CA SER A 424 5.85 -13.85 -26.66
C SER A 424 5.93 -12.47 -25.97
N THR A 425 4.96 -12.15 -25.11
CA THR A 425 4.87 -10.85 -24.42
C THR A 425 5.89 -10.71 -23.29
N LYS A 426 6.16 -11.82 -22.58
CA LYS A 426 7.18 -11.90 -21.52
C LYS A 426 8.59 -11.60 -22.07
N PHE A 427 8.92 -12.17 -23.23
CA PHE A 427 10.20 -11.99 -23.92
C PHE A 427 10.45 -10.53 -24.37
N ARG A 428 9.41 -9.78 -24.75
CA ARG A 428 9.57 -8.37 -25.21
C ARG A 428 9.84 -7.40 -24.06
N ILE A 429 9.22 -7.62 -22.90
CA ILE A 429 9.38 -6.77 -21.71
C ILE A 429 10.76 -7.02 -21.07
N GLU A 430 11.20 -8.28 -21.00
CA GLU A 430 12.48 -8.67 -20.40
C GLU A 430 13.67 -8.23 -21.26
N ARG A 431 13.55 -8.27 -22.60
CA ARG A 431 14.56 -7.71 -23.51
C ARG A 431 14.70 -6.19 -23.37
N ALA A 432 13.62 -5.49 -23.01
CA ALA A 432 13.67 -4.06 -22.73
C ALA A 432 14.40 -3.76 -21.41
N ILE A 433 14.15 -4.54 -20.35
CA ILE A 433 14.83 -4.39 -19.05
C ILE A 433 16.34 -4.67 -19.20
N GLY A 434 16.72 -5.75 -19.87
CA GLY A 434 18.13 -6.05 -20.14
C GLY A 434 18.83 -4.95 -20.94
N ARG A 435 18.18 -4.44 -21.99
CA ARG A 435 18.75 -3.42 -22.88
C ARG A 435 18.84 -2.02 -22.25
N TYR A 436 17.90 -1.64 -21.41
CA TYR A 436 17.75 -0.25 -20.95
C TYR A 436 18.05 -0.01 -19.46
N LEU A 437 18.16 -1.07 -18.65
CA LEU A 437 18.46 -0.96 -17.22
C LEU A 437 19.74 -1.70 -16.85
N VAL A 438 19.85 -2.96 -17.25
CA VAL A 438 20.96 -3.83 -16.83
C VAL A 438 22.24 -3.50 -17.62
N ASN A 439 22.18 -3.50 -18.95
CA ASN A 439 23.36 -3.27 -19.80
C ASN A 439 24.00 -1.87 -19.62
N PRO A 440 23.24 -0.77 -19.49
CA PRO A 440 23.83 0.55 -19.24
C PRO A 440 24.45 0.67 -17.85
N GLY A 441 23.88 0.00 -16.83
CA GLY A 441 24.45 -0.04 -15.48
C GLY A 441 25.79 -0.78 -15.44
N PHE A 442 25.90 -1.90 -16.16
CA PHE A 442 27.18 -2.61 -16.32
C PHE A 442 28.20 -1.81 -17.12
N ALA A 443 27.79 -1.13 -18.20
CA ALA A 443 28.69 -0.25 -18.97
C ALA A 443 29.19 0.96 -18.17
N ALA A 444 28.39 1.46 -17.22
CA ALA A 444 28.80 2.52 -16.30
C ALA A 444 29.79 2.01 -15.23
N LEU A 445 29.59 0.80 -14.70
CA LEU A 445 30.52 0.16 -13.76
C LEU A 445 31.87 -0.15 -14.41
N ASP A 446 31.87 -0.57 -15.68
CA ASP A 446 33.08 -0.84 -16.46
C ASP A 446 33.87 0.46 -16.77
N ARG A 447 33.18 1.56 -17.08
CA ARG A 447 33.79 2.90 -17.23
C ARG A 447 34.40 3.45 -15.94
N LEU A 448 33.92 2.99 -14.79
CA LEU A 448 34.41 3.38 -13.47
C LEU A 448 35.48 2.42 -12.93
N GLY A 449 35.95 1.47 -13.75
CA GLY A 449 37.02 0.54 -13.39
C GLY A 449 36.62 -0.53 -12.36
N VAL A 450 35.33 -0.62 -12.00
CA VAL A 450 34.81 -1.63 -11.08
C VAL A 450 34.57 -2.92 -11.85
N ARG A 451 35.64 -3.71 -12.05
CA ARG A 451 35.55 -5.04 -12.63
C ARG A 451 35.08 -6.02 -11.54
N SER A 452 33.83 -6.47 -11.63
CA SER A 452 33.37 -7.63 -10.88
C SER A 452 34.18 -8.85 -11.33
N THR A 453 34.85 -9.51 -10.40
CA THR A 453 35.64 -10.74 -10.61
C THR A 453 34.80 -11.92 -11.13
N PHE A 454 33.48 -11.78 -11.23
CA PHE A 454 32.53 -12.85 -11.58
C PHE A 454 31.82 -12.65 -12.93
N ALA A 455 32.30 -11.76 -13.80
CA ALA A 455 31.73 -11.56 -15.12
C ALA A 455 32.83 -11.44 -16.18
N THR A 456 32.78 -12.31 -17.19
CA THR A 456 33.59 -12.20 -18.41
C THR A 456 32.71 -12.16 -19.66
N GLU A 457 33.31 -12.03 -20.83
CA GLU A 457 32.60 -12.06 -22.11
C GLU A 457 32.80 -13.41 -22.82
N LEU A 458 31.69 -13.98 -23.28
CA LEU A 458 31.63 -15.12 -24.18
C LEU A 458 31.23 -14.64 -25.57
N GLU A 459 31.98 -15.03 -26.61
CA GLU A 459 31.65 -14.79 -28.00
C GLU A 459 31.21 -16.09 -28.68
N THR A 460 30.04 -16.05 -29.32
CA THR A 460 29.43 -17.16 -30.07
C THR A 460 29.14 -16.75 -31.50
N ILE A 461 28.99 -17.70 -32.42
CA ILE A 461 28.56 -17.40 -33.79
C ILE A 461 27.03 -17.47 -33.90
N GLY A 462 26.40 -16.38 -34.33
CA GLY A 462 24.96 -16.29 -34.46
C GLY A 462 24.39 -17.28 -35.47
N ARG A 463 23.69 -18.33 -35.04
CA ARG A 463 23.22 -19.43 -35.90
C ARG A 463 22.41 -19.02 -37.14
N LYS A 464 21.70 -17.88 -37.07
CA LYS A 464 20.89 -17.35 -38.18
C LYS A 464 21.64 -16.32 -39.03
N SER A 465 22.63 -15.65 -38.46
CA SER A 465 23.29 -14.50 -39.08
C SER A 465 24.73 -14.76 -39.51
N GLY A 466 25.37 -15.84 -39.04
CA GLY A 466 26.79 -16.11 -39.23
C GLY A 466 27.73 -15.14 -38.49
N GLN A 467 27.22 -14.02 -37.97
CA GLN A 467 28.01 -12.99 -37.31
C GLN A 467 28.36 -13.32 -35.84
N PRO A 468 29.54 -12.89 -35.35
CA PRO A 468 29.92 -13.00 -33.94
C PRO A 468 28.95 -12.25 -32.99
N ARG A 469 28.70 -12.83 -31.82
CA ARG A 469 27.80 -12.31 -30.78
C ARG A 469 28.48 -12.42 -29.42
N ARG A 470 28.69 -11.29 -28.75
CA ARG A 470 29.26 -11.22 -27.40
C ARG A 470 28.17 -11.11 -26.35
N VAL A 471 28.34 -11.86 -25.27
CA VAL A 471 27.43 -11.85 -24.12
C VAL A 471 28.24 -11.86 -22.83
N PRO A 472 27.88 -11.02 -21.84
CA PRO A 472 28.46 -11.14 -20.52
C PRO A 472 27.95 -12.43 -19.86
N VAL A 473 28.85 -13.17 -19.23
CA VAL A 473 28.57 -14.44 -18.57
C VAL A 473 29.27 -14.49 -17.22
N SER A 474 28.60 -15.10 -16.25
CA SER A 474 29.28 -15.52 -15.03
C SER A 474 30.09 -16.78 -15.29
N VAL A 475 31.35 -16.77 -14.86
CA VAL A 475 32.32 -17.81 -15.18
C VAL A 475 33.06 -18.26 -13.93
N LEU A 476 33.40 -19.55 -13.88
CA LEU A 476 34.31 -20.15 -12.92
C LEU A 476 35.42 -20.84 -13.71
N PHE A 477 36.63 -20.29 -13.73
CA PHE A 477 37.75 -20.86 -14.48
C PHE A 477 38.39 -22.05 -13.74
N ASP A 478 38.92 -22.99 -14.51
CA ASP A 478 39.77 -24.08 -14.04
C ASP A 478 40.94 -24.31 -15.02
N HIS A 479 41.75 -25.35 -14.78
CA HIS A 479 43.04 -25.57 -15.43
C HIS A 479 42.97 -25.70 -16.97
N ASP A 480 41.90 -26.29 -17.50
CA ASP A 480 41.71 -26.60 -18.92
C ASP A 480 40.57 -25.78 -19.56
N GLY A 481 39.89 -24.92 -18.80
CA GLY A 481 38.67 -24.29 -19.29
C GLY A 481 37.94 -23.41 -18.28
N ALA A 482 36.61 -23.52 -18.31
CA ALA A 482 35.72 -22.87 -17.39
C ALA A 482 34.34 -23.52 -17.33
N TRP A 483 33.64 -23.27 -16.24
CA TRP A 483 32.20 -23.48 -16.11
C TRP A 483 31.45 -22.16 -16.23
N ILE A 484 30.34 -22.19 -16.96
CA ILE A 484 29.39 -21.07 -17.11
C ILE A 484 27.99 -21.62 -16.86
N ILE A 485 27.09 -20.80 -16.30
CA ILE A 485 25.68 -21.16 -16.24
C ILE A 485 24.90 -20.36 -17.29
N CYS A 486 24.33 -21.06 -18.26
CA CYS A 486 23.42 -20.49 -19.23
C CYS A 486 22.07 -20.24 -18.56
N GLN A 487 21.86 -19.03 -18.05
CA GLN A 487 20.74 -18.71 -17.15
C GLN A 487 19.33 -18.99 -17.73
N HIS A 488 19.21 -18.99 -19.06
CA HIS A 488 17.96 -19.27 -19.77
C HIS A 488 18.08 -20.45 -20.74
N GLY A 489 19.14 -21.26 -20.62
CA GLY A 489 19.37 -22.48 -21.40
C GLY A 489 19.13 -22.28 -22.90
N MET A 490 18.30 -23.17 -23.46
CA MET A 490 17.96 -23.17 -24.89
C MET A 490 17.04 -22.03 -25.34
N ARG A 491 16.64 -21.12 -24.44
CA ARG A 491 15.91 -19.89 -24.77
C ARG A 491 16.84 -18.70 -24.93
N SER A 492 18.08 -18.80 -24.48
CA SER A 492 19.09 -17.77 -24.72
C SER A 492 19.54 -17.78 -26.19
N GLY A 493 19.85 -16.60 -26.72
CA GLY A 493 20.39 -16.48 -28.08
C GLY A 493 21.74 -17.19 -28.22
N TRP A 494 22.60 -17.05 -27.20
CA TRP A 494 23.94 -17.64 -27.20
C TRP A 494 23.94 -19.14 -26.91
N GLY A 495 23.03 -19.66 -26.06
CA GLY A 495 22.88 -21.11 -25.85
C GLY A 495 22.42 -21.84 -27.13
N ASN A 496 21.53 -21.22 -27.91
CA ASN A 496 21.18 -21.73 -29.24
C ASN A 496 22.33 -21.63 -30.25
N ASN A 497 23.20 -20.63 -30.12
CA ASN A 497 24.38 -20.50 -30.96
C ASN A 497 25.37 -21.62 -30.64
N VAL A 498 25.66 -21.86 -29.35
CA VAL A 498 26.56 -22.93 -28.89
C VAL A 498 26.09 -24.31 -29.38
N ARG A 499 24.78 -24.61 -29.29
CA ARG A 499 24.25 -25.87 -29.83
C ARG A 499 24.47 -26.03 -31.33
N ALA A 500 24.38 -24.94 -32.10
CA ALA A 500 24.53 -24.96 -33.55
C ALA A 500 26.00 -24.94 -33.99
N ASN A 501 26.85 -24.27 -33.21
CA ASN A 501 28.29 -24.17 -33.42
C ASN A 501 28.97 -24.09 -32.04
N PRO A 502 29.60 -25.18 -31.58
CA PRO A 502 30.22 -25.23 -30.25
C PRO A 502 31.53 -24.45 -30.19
N SER A 503 32.09 -23.99 -31.31
CA SER A 503 33.28 -23.14 -31.33
C SER A 503 32.95 -21.73 -30.82
N VAL A 504 33.59 -21.36 -29.71
CA VAL A 504 33.39 -20.09 -29.02
C VAL A 504 34.73 -19.42 -28.74
N ARG A 505 34.67 -18.16 -28.32
CA ARG A 505 35.81 -17.52 -27.66
C ARG A 505 35.40 -17.06 -26.29
N LEU A 506 36.25 -17.27 -25.30
CA LEU A 506 36.02 -16.83 -23.92
C LEU A 506 37.13 -15.87 -23.53
N ARG A 507 36.75 -14.73 -22.94
CA ARG A 507 37.72 -13.75 -22.48
C ARG A 507 38.31 -14.20 -21.14
N HIS A 508 39.62 -14.36 -21.06
CA HIS A 508 40.34 -14.78 -19.86
C HIS A 508 41.58 -13.89 -19.70
N ASN A 509 41.77 -13.29 -18.52
CA ASN A 509 42.88 -12.36 -18.25
C ASN A 509 43.05 -11.23 -19.29
N GLY A 510 41.94 -10.75 -19.84
CA GLY A 510 41.91 -9.66 -20.82
C GLY A 510 42.09 -10.08 -22.28
N THR A 511 42.52 -11.32 -22.56
CA THR A 511 42.71 -11.86 -23.91
C THR A 511 41.56 -12.79 -24.32
N TRP A 512 41.34 -12.93 -25.63
CA TRP A 512 40.36 -13.87 -26.18
C TRP A 512 41.04 -15.22 -26.43
N ARG A 513 40.55 -16.28 -25.80
CA ARG A 513 40.99 -17.65 -26.05
C ARG A 513 39.96 -18.42 -26.85
N ALA A 514 40.43 -19.20 -27.82
CA ALA A 514 39.57 -20.12 -28.56
C ALA A 514 39.18 -21.29 -27.66
N ALA A 515 37.92 -21.71 -27.73
CA ALA A 515 37.40 -22.77 -26.89
C ALA A 515 36.24 -23.51 -27.56
N THR A 516 35.93 -24.69 -27.06
CA THR A 516 34.72 -25.44 -27.39
C THR A 516 33.76 -25.41 -26.20
N ALA A 517 32.50 -25.05 -26.44
CA ALA A 517 31.46 -25.00 -25.43
C ALA A 517 30.48 -26.17 -25.59
N GLU A 518 30.19 -26.85 -24.49
CA GLU A 518 29.28 -27.98 -24.41
C GLU A 518 28.21 -27.74 -23.37
N LEU A 519 26.94 -27.90 -23.76
CA LEU A 519 25.80 -27.79 -22.88
C LEU A 519 25.64 -29.09 -22.07
N ARG A 520 25.57 -28.99 -20.74
CA ARG A 520 25.43 -30.10 -19.80
C ARG A 520 24.06 -30.03 -19.10
N PRO A 521 22.98 -30.47 -19.75
CA PRO A 521 21.62 -30.42 -19.18
C PRO A 521 21.45 -31.34 -17.96
N ASP A 522 22.29 -32.37 -17.84
CA ASP A 522 22.24 -33.36 -16.76
C ASP A 522 23.10 -32.98 -15.52
N ASP A 523 23.80 -31.84 -15.55
CA ASP A 523 24.58 -31.33 -14.41
C ASP A 523 23.65 -30.69 -13.36
N ASP A 524 23.98 -30.84 -12.07
CA ASP A 524 23.24 -30.15 -11.01
C ASP A 524 23.60 -28.66 -11.00
N VAL A 525 22.75 -27.87 -11.65
CA VAL A 525 22.95 -26.42 -11.80
C VAL A 525 22.91 -25.69 -10.46
N VAL A 526 22.21 -26.22 -9.45
CA VAL A 526 22.14 -25.61 -8.11
C VAL A 526 23.45 -25.86 -7.37
N ALA A 527 23.98 -27.09 -7.41
CA ALA A 527 25.31 -27.38 -6.90
C ALA A 527 26.38 -26.57 -7.65
N ARG A 528 26.24 -26.43 -8.98
CA ARG A 528 27.12 -25.60 -9.81
C ARG A 528 27.10 -24.14 -9.37
N ALA A 529 25.93 -23.54 -9.16
CA ALA A 529 25.80 -22.16 -8.72
C ALA A 529 26.43 -21.90 -7.35
N ARG A 530 26.39 -22.88 -6.44
CA ARG A 530 27.07 -22.81 -5.14
C ARG A 530 28.60 -22.70 -5.29
N ALA A 531 29.18 -23.39 -6.27
CA ALA A 531 30.62 -23.37 -6.52
C ALA A 531 31.16 -22.02 -7.05
N PHE A 532 30.26 -21.11 -7.46
CA PHE A 532 30.62 -19.75 -7.87
C PHE A 532 30.75 -18.80 -6.68
N ALA A 533 30.52 -19.27 -5.44
CA ALA A 533 30.64 -18.44 -4.26
C ALA A 533 32.13 -18.20 -3.89
N PRO A 534 32.51 -16.95 -3.54
CA PRO A 534 33.88 -16.64 -3.12
C PRO A 534 34.29 -17.32 -1.81
N HIS A 535 33.31 -17.75 -1.00
CA HIS A 535 33.53 -18.42 0.26
C HIS A 535 32.40 -19.43 0.53
N PRO A 536 32.68 -20.63 1.10
CA PRO A 536 31.65 -21.66 1.34
C PRO A 536 30.44 -21.18 2.14
N ALA A 537 30.65 -20.29 3.12
CA ALA A 537 29.58 -19.71 3.94
C ALA A 537 28.55 -18.89 3.15
N LEU A 538 28.90 -18.40 1.94
CA LEU A 538 28.01 -17.62 1.07
C LEU A 538 27.36 -18.48 -0.03
N ALA A 539 27.72 -19.77 -0.13
CA ALA A 539 27.22 -20.66 -1.17
C ALA A 539 25.67 -20.74 -1.26
N PRO A 540 24.91 -20.78 -0.15
CA PRO A 540 23.45 -20.76 -0.21
C PRO A 540 22.89 -19.46 -0.79
N LEU A 541 23.49 -18.32 -0.45
CA LEU A 541 23.08 -17.00 -0.92
C LEU A 541 23.38 -16.82 -2.41
N THR A 542 24.57 -17.25 -2.86
CA THR A 542 24.96 -17.22 -4.28
C THR A 542 24.02 -18.07 -5.13
N ALA A 543 23.70 -19.29 -4.68
CA ALA A 543 22.76 -20.17 -5.38
C ALA A 543 21.34 -19.58 -5.46
N ALA A 544 20.86 -18.96 -4.37
CA ALA A 544 19.58 -18.26 -4.38
C ALA A 544 19.56 -17.06 -5.35
N GLY A 545 20.66 -16.31 -5.44
CA GLY A 545 20.83 -15.22 -6.40
C GLY A 545 20.77 -15.67 -7.86
N PHE A 546 21.45 -16.78 -8.20
CA PHE A 546 21.35 -17.38 -9.53
C PHE A 546 19.94 -17.89 -9.82
N ALA A 547 19.30 -18.60 -8.89
CA ALA A 547 17.94 -19.12 -9.05
C ALA A 547 16.90 -18.01 -9.29
N ALA A 548 17.09 -16.83 -8.69
CA ALA A 548 16.19 -15.68 -8.88
C ALA A 548 16.27 -15.05 -10.27
N LEU A 549 17.40 -15.21 -10.98
CA LEU A 549 17.68 -14.61 -12.29
C LEU A 549 17.51 -15.61 -13.46
N GLN A 550 17.31 -16.88 -13.14
CA GLN A 550 17.29 -17.99 -14.10
C GLN A 550 15.87 -18.44 -14.43
N THR A 551 15.67 -19.01 -15.62
CA THR A 551 14.35 -19.50 -16.06
C THR A 551 14.34 -20.97 -16.43
N ASP A 552 15.44 -21.44 -17.02
CA ASP A 552 15.64 -22.81 -17.47
C ASP A 552 17.16 -23.02 -17.60
N PRO A 553 17.88 -23.00 -16.47
CA PRO A 553 19.32 -22.84 -16.51
C PRO A 553 20.00 -24.16 -16.90
N ILE A 554 21.08 -24.06 -17.67
CA ILE A 554 21.88 -25.21 -18.12
C ILE A 554 23.34 -24.89 -17.86
N SER A 555 24.06 -25.81 -17.22
CA SER A 555 25.51 -25.69 -17.06
C SER A 555 26.19 -25.83 -18.43
N VAL A 556 27.22 -25.04 -18.66
CA VAL A 556 28.01 -25.06 -19.89
C VAL A 556 29.46 -25.29 -19.51
N ARG A 557 30.04 -26.36 -20.03
CA ARG A 557 31.48 -26.60 -19.96
C ARG A 557 32.14 -25.90 -21.13
N VAL A 558 33.14 -25.08 -20.87
CA VAL A 558 33.98 -24.46 -21.91
C VAL A 558 35.38 -25.01 -21.77
N THR A 559 35.92 -25.64 -22.80
CA THR A 559 37.27 -26.21 -22.81
C THR A 559 38.13 -25.41 -23.78
N PHE A 560 39.28 -24.90 -23.32
CA PHE A 560 40.18 -24.14 -24.18
C PHE A 560 40.82 -25.03 -25.24
N THR A 561 40.87 -24.57 -26.49
CA THR A 561 41.44 -25.33 -27.62
C THR A 561 42.91 -24.99 -27.90
N ASP A 562 43.45 -24.03 -27.15
CA ASP A 562 44.83 -23.52 -27.25
C ASP A 562 45.72 -24.05 -26.11
N LEU A 563 45.48 -25.27 -25.62
CA LEU A 563 46.35 -25.89 -24.63
C LEU A 563 47.77 -26.05 -25.22
N ALA A 564 48.72 -25.32 -24.64
CA ALA A 564 50.14 -25.63 -24.77
C ALA A 564 50.37 -27.04 -24.23
N GLU A 565 51.27 -27.79 -24.88
CA GLU A 565 51.77 -29.06 -24.35
C GLU A 565 52.22 -28.86 -22.88
N PRO A 566 51.94 -29.81 -21.98
CA PRO A 566 52.49 -29.75 -20.63
C PRO A 566 54.01 -29.88 -20.72
N ASP A 567 54.73 -28.86 -20.25
CA ASP A 567 56.16 -28.96 -19.99
C ASP A 567 56.39 -30.15 -19.03
N LEU A 568 57.20 -31.12 -19.49
CA LEU A 568 57.75 -32.24 -18.71
C LEU A 568 58.78 -31.75 -17.69
#